data_AF-X1NSQ6-F1
#
_entry.id   AF-X1NSQ6-F1
#
_cell.length_a   1.000
_cell.length_b   1.000
_cell.length_c   1.000
_cell.angle_alpha   90.00
_cell.angle_beta   90.00
_cell.angle_gamma   90.00
#
_symmetry.space_group_name_H-M   'P 1'
#
loop_
_entity.id
_entity.type
_entity.pdbx_description
1 polymer ?
#
loop_
_entity_poly.entity_id
_entity_poly.type
_entity_poly.pdbx_seq_one_letter_code
_entity_poly.pdbx_strand_id
1 'polypeptide(L)'
;FALNGRRKPIPIEGSEFVINLDTLIVAIGEDPDLSFLDEKNEIQVSKRGTLVVCPETLVTNINGVFAGGDVVTGSNTVIDAMSA
;
A
#
# COMPACT_ATOMS: atom_id res chain seq x y z
N PHE A 1 8.02 -6.49 -16.78
CA PHE A 1 8.32 -7.20 -15.53
C PHE A 1 7.61 -6.47 -14.40
N ALA A 2 6.86 -7.14 -13.52
CA ALA A 2 6.44 -6.47 -12.30
C ALA A 2 7.72 -6.06 -11.55
N LEU A 3 7.79 -4.82 -11.07
CA LEU A 3 9.01 -4.21 -10.48
C LEU A 3 9.59 -5.00 -9.27
N ASN A 4 8.95 -6.07 -8.81
CA ASN A 4 9.28 -6.84 -7.61
C ASN A 4 10.02 -8.17 -7.87
N GLY A 5 10.41 -8.49 -9.11
CA GLY A 5 11.10 -9.74 -9.45
C GLY A 5 10.24 -11.02 -9.32
N ARG A 6 9.01 -10.93 -8.82
CA ARG A 6 8.08 -12.06 -8.76
C ARG A 6 7.50 -12.33 -10.15
N ARG A 7 7.44 -13.61 -10.50
CA ARG A 7 6.78 -14.04 -11.74
C ARG A 7 5.28 -13.71 -11.63
N LYS A 8 4.70 -13.20 -12.72
CA LYS A 8 3.27 -12.91 -12.79
C LYS A 8 2.52 -14.22 -13.04
N PRO A 9 1.64 -14.68 -12.12
CA PRO A 9 0.87 -15.90 -12.34
C PRO A 9 -0.11 -15.71 -13.52
N ILE A 10 -0.32 -16.77 -14.29
CA ILE A 10 -1.32 -16.84 -15.36
C ILE A 10 -2.35 -17.90 -14.92
N PRO A 11 -3.63 -17.53 -14.69
CA PRO A 11 -4.67 -18.48 -14.34
C PRO A 11 -4.84 -19.57 -15.40
N ILE A 12 -5.16 -20.79 -14.97
CA ILE A 12 -5.48 -21.91 -15.86
C ILE A 12 -6.99 -22.13 -15.79
N GLU A 13 -7.67 -21.96 -16.92
CA GLU A 13 -9.12 -22.13 -17.00
C GLU A 13 -9.52 -23.59 -16.75
N GLY A 14 -10.55 -23.82 -15.92
CA GLY A 14 -11.05 -25.15 -15.59
C GLY A 14 -10.26 -25.89 -14.52
N SER A 15 -9.25 -25.27 -13.91
CA SER A 15 -8.46 -25.85 -12.82
C SER A 15 -8.97 -25.47 -11.42
N GLU A 16 -10.16 -24.86 -11.32
CA GLU A 16 -10.75 -24.42 -10.07
C GLU A 16 -11.17 -25.61 -9.21
N PHE A 17 -10.98 -25.49 -7.90
CA PHE A 17 -11.36 -26.51 -6.94
C PHE A 17 -11.80 -25.87 -5.64
N VAL A 18 -12.55 -26.63 -4.84
CA VAL A 18 -13.04 -26.22 -3.54
C VAL A 18 -12.24 -26.94 -2.47
N ILE A 19 -11.84 -26.20 -1.43
CA ILE A 19 -11.18 -26.75 -0.24
C ILE A 19 -12.13 -26.51 0.93
N ASN A 20 -12.45 -27.56 1.68
CA ASN A 20 -13.15 -27.43 2.95
C ASN A 20 -12.13 -27.05 4.04
N LEU A 21 -12.45 -26.00 4.79
CA LEU A 21 -11.60 -25.46 5.86
C LEU A 21 -12.47 -24.96 7.01
N ASP A 22 -11.98 -25.15 8.24
CA ASP A 22 -12.63 -24.63 9.44
C ASP A 22 -12.24 -23.17 9.73
N THR A 23 -11.09 -22.71 9.19
CA THR A 23 -10.55 -21.36 9.45
C THR A 23 -9.70 -20.87 8.27
N LEU A 24 -9.86 -19.60 7.90
CA LEU A 24 -9.09 -18.90 6.87
C LEU A 24 -8.38 -17.70 7.50
N ILE A 25 -7.05 -17.61 7.33
CA ILE A 25 -6.24 -16.44 7.70
C ILE A 25 -5.67 -15.84 6.42
N VAL A 26 -6.06 -14.60 6.10
CA VAL A 26 -5.60 -13.90 4.91
C VAL A 26 -4.30 -13.16 5.23
N ALA A 27 -3.21 -13.52 4.54
CA ALA A 27 -1.87 -12.93 4.72
C ALA A 27 -1.25 -12.51 3.37
N ILE A 28 -2.04 -11.82 2.54
CA ILE A 28 -1.64 -11.40 1.18
C ILE A 28 -0.98 -10.02 1.13
N GLY A 29 -0.82 -9.37 2.28
CA GLY A 29 -0.39 -7.98 2.41
C GLY A 29 -1.46 -7.15 3.11
N GLU A 30 -1.17 -5.86 3.24
CA GLU A 30 -2.03 -4.85 3.82
C GLU A 30 -1.95 -3.58 2.95
N ASP A 31 -2.95 -2.71 3.09
CA ASP A 31 -3.01 -1.42 2.41
C ASP A 31 -3.32 -0.33 3.46
N PRO A 32 -2.86 0.92 3.28
CA PRO A 32 -3.19 2.01 4.19
C PRO A 32 -4.71 2.29 4.21
N ASP A 33 -5.28 2.41 5.41
CA ASP A 33 -6.65 2.92 5.58
C ASP A 33 -6.63 4.45 5.53
N LEU A 34 -7.13 5.00 4.42
CA LEU A 34 -7.23 6.44 4.17
C LEU A 34 -8.66 6.97 4.28
N SER A 35 -9.60 6.19 4.84
CA SER A 35 -11.01 6.58 4.94
C SER A 35 -11.27 7.83 5.79
N PHE A 36 -10.30 8.22 6.63
CA PHE A 36 -10.34 9.45 7.41
C PHE A 36 -10.09 10.72 6.59
N LEU A 37 -9.54 10.59 5.38
CA LEU A 37 -9.36 11.70 4.46
C LEU A 37 -10.68 11.95 3.74
N ASP A 38 -11.27 13.11 3.97
CA ASP A 38 -12.44 13.55 3.21
C ASP A 38 -12.03 14.35 1.96
N GLU A 39 -12.99 14.58 1.06
CA GLU A 39 -12.75 15.39 -0.15
C GLU A 39 -12.31 16.83 0.18
N LYS A 40 -12.55 17.32 1.41
CA LYS A 40 -12.17 18.67 1.84
C LYS A 40 -10.72 18.75 2.29
N ASN A 41 -10.12 17.63 2.69
CA ASN A 41 -8.73 17.58 3.06
C ASN A 41 -7.83 17.75 1.83
N GLU A 42 -8.25 17.37 0.62
CA GLU A 42 -7.48 17.52 -0.63
C GLU A 42 -6.03 16.95 -0.59
N ILE A 43 -5.72 16.03 0.34
CA ILE A 43 -4.41 15.37 0.41
C ILE A 43 -4.25 14.44 -0.79
N GLN A 44 -3.13 14.55 -1.49
CA GLN A 44 -2.84 13.73 -2.66
C GLN A 44 -2.52 12.27 -2.28
N VAL A 45 -3.23 11.34 -2.93
CA VAL A 45 -3.04 9.91 -2.80
C VAL A 45 -2.52 9.33 -4.12
N SER A 46 -1.50 8.46 -4.03
CA SER A 46 -0.90 7.79 -5.17
C SER A 46 -1.83 6.72 -5.73
N LYS A 47 -1.55 6.25 -6.96
CA LYS A 47 -2.28 5.11 -7.56
C LYS A 47 -2.18 3.81 -6.75
N ARG A 48 -1.23 3.72 -5.81
CA ARG A 48 -1.01 2.55 -4.95
C ARG A 48 -1.66 2.71 -3.57
N GLY A 49 -2.44 3.77 -3.34
CA GLY A 49 -3.13 4.00 -2.06
C GLY A 49 -2.23 4.54 -0.95
N THR A 50 -1.08 5.14 -1.28
CA THR A 50 -0.17 5.79 -0.33
C THR A 50 -0.23 7.30 -0.44
N LEU A 51 0.18 8.03 0.59
CA LEU A 51 0.25 9.49 0.57
C LEU A 51 1.44 9.98 -0.27
N VAL A 52 1.19 11.03 -1.05
CA VAL A 52 2.22 11.68 -1.86
C VAL A 52 2.92 12.76 -1.04
N VAL A 53 4.25 12.68 -0.96
CA VAL A 53 5.09 13.65 -0.26
C VAL A 53 6.30 14.05 -1.09
N CYS A 54 6.92 15.18 -0.76
CA CYS A 54 8.26 15.54 -1.24
C CYS A 54 9.29 14.59 -0.62
N PRO A 55 10.07 13.84 -1.41
CA PRO A 55 11.00 12.83 -0.88
C PRO A 55 12.07 13.37 0.08
N GLU A 56 12.44 14.65 -0.05
CA GLU A 56 13.49 15.27 0.74
C GLU A 56 12.99 15.88 2.06
N THR A 57 11.71 16.23 2.13
CA THR A 57 11.14 17.00 3.26
C THR A 57 9.94 16.32 3.92
N LEU A 58 9.36 15.31 3.27
CA LEU A 58 8.18 14.56 3.70
C LEU A 58 6.89 15.39 3.81
N VAL A 59 6.91 16.62 3.29
CA VAL A 59 5.72 17.46 3.23
C VAL A 59 4.77 16.96 2.15
N THR A 60 3.48 16.94 2.46
CA THR A 60 2.40 16.65 1.50
C THR A 60 2.16 17.86 0.58
N ASN A 61 1.13 17.80 -0.26
CA ASN A 61 0.66 18.97 -1.02
C ASN A 61 0.04 20.07 -0.13
N ILE A 62 -0.14 19.82 1.17
CA ILE A 62 -0.67 20.80 2.13
C ILE A 62 0.48 21.28 3.00
N ASN A 63 0.70 22.60 3.00
CA ASN A 63 1.76 23.21 3.78
C ASN A 63 1.56 22.95 5.27
N GLY A 64 2.61 22.47 5.95
CA GLY A 64 2.58 22.13 7.37
C GLY A 64 2.04 20.73 7.69
N VAL A 65 1.61 19.95 6.70
CA VAL A 65 1.19 18.56 6.86
C VAL A 65 2.25 17.63 6.27
N PHE A 66 2.74 16.71 7.10
CA PHE A 66 3.79 15.75 6.77
C PHE A 66 3.26 14.32 6.92
N ALA A 67 3.86 13.39 6.19
CA ALA A 67 3.59 11.97 6.33
C ALA A 67 4.90 11.18 6.18
N GLY A 68 5.03 10.08 6.91
CA GLY A 68 6.20 9.19 6.88
C GLY A 68 5.81 7.77 7.26
N GLY A 69 6.70 6.81 7.04
CA GLY A 69 6.43 5.38 7.25
C GLY A 69 5.67 4.71 6.10
N ASP A 70 5.08 3.55 6.39
CA ASP A 70 4.44 2.68 5.37
C ASP A 70 3.27 3.35 4.65
N VAL A 71 2.64 4.38 5.24
CA VAL A 71 1.59 5.17 4.57
C VAL A 71 2.13 5.96 3.38
N VAL A 72 3.44 6.15 3.27
CA VAL A 72 4.13 6.81 2.14
C VAL A 72 4.77 5.77 1.20
N THR A 73 5.51 4.80 1.77
CA THR A 73 6.35 3.85 1.01
C THR A 73 5.65 2.54 0.66
N GLY A 74 4.56 2.20 1.35
CA GLY A 74 3.93 0.88 1.36
C GLY A 74 4.66 -0.10 2.28
N SER A 75 3.93 -1.08 2.82
CA SER A 75 4.42 -2.01 3.84
C SER A 75 5.75 -2.66 3.46
N ASN A 76 6.77 -2.42 4.30
CA ASN A 76 8.11 -2.96 4.10
C ASN A 76 8.79 -3.23 5.45
N THR A 77 10.11 -2.99 5.57
CA THR A 77 10.81 -3.18 6.85
C THR A 77 10.64 -1.97 7.77
N VAL A 78 10.80 -2.19 9.07
CA VAL A 78 10.79 -1.11 10.07
C VAL A 78 11.82 -0.02 9.75
N ILE A 79 12.99 -0.41 9.22
CA ILE A 79 14.05 0.55 8.88
C ILE A 79 13.61 1.44 7.72
N ASP A 80 12.98 0.86 6.70
CA ASP A 80 12.47 1.63 5.56
C ASP A 80 11.41 2.63 6.02
N ALA A 81 10.51 2.21 6.90
CA ALA A 81 9.50 3.08 7.50
C ALA A 81 10.10 4.21 8.35
N MET A 82 11.20 3.96 9.07
CA MET A 82 11.90 4.99 9.83
C MET A 82 12.67 5.98 8.95
N SER A 83 13.10 5.55 7.76
CA SER A 83 13.83 6.38 6.81
C SER A 83 12.92 7.21 5.89
N ALA A 84 11.63 6.88 5.88
CA ALA A 84 10.59 7.45 5.05
C ALA A 84 10.01 8.74 5.63
#